data_AF-A0A924L7L8-F1
#
_entry.id   AF-A0A924L7L8-F1
#
_cell.length_a   1.000
_cell.length_b   1.000
_cell.length_c   1.000
_cell.angle_alpha   90.00
_cell.angle_beta   90.00
_cell.angle_gamma   90.00
#
_symmetry.space_group_name_H-M   'P 1'
#
loop_
_entity.id
_entity.type
_entity.pdbx_description
1 polymer ?
#
loop_
_entity_poly.entity_id
_entity_poly.type
_entity_poly.pdbx_seq_one_letter_code
_entity_poly.pdbx_strand_id
1 'polypeptide(L)'
;MDRITVGLVSLDGQPPAVLGQYDETECWNGWLCPWLDPLAVVTVIDMLNGNPKDDFELEYRYEWQNDGALVLTDCQYEDDDGYEPQVLLPDAHGLYQLGAESWIWSAEADAPSPEPLGVFRSISTRDGEAQRRDGEPYFAMKRLDEGLSTDDEAYAAKLMGRGGELYEVQFGDGVWMLTRVADLVAGTVSPARPAQS
;
A
#
# COMPACT_ATOMS: atom_id res chain seq x y z
N MET A 1 -25.55 -7.90 21.02
CA MET A 1 -24.25 -7.44 20.52
C MET A 1 -23.44 -8.69 20.27
N ASP A 2 -23.32 -9.04 19.00
CA ASP A 2 -22.53 -10.19 18.58
C ASP A 2 -21.05 -9.87 18.81
N ARG A 3 -20.33 -10.79 19.48
CA ARG A 3 -18.88 -10.70 19.63
C ARG A 3 -18.26 -10.98 18.27
N ILE A 4 -17.77 -9.94 17.60
CA ILE A 4 -16.90 -10.09 16.44
C ILE A 4 -15.65 -10.81 16.93
N THR A 5 -15.35 -11.96 16.31
CA THR A 5 -14.17 -12.76 16.61
C THR A 5 -12.94 -11.92 16.26
N VAL A 6 -12.09 -11.63 17.25
CA VAL A 6 -10.78 -11.00 17.04
C VAL A 6 -9.99 -11.87 16.07
N GLY A 7 -9.74 -11.36 14.86
CA GLY A 7 -8.90 -12.00 13.86
C GLY A 7 -7.44 -11.58 14.06
N LEU A 8 -6.52 -12.53 14.15
CA LEU A 8 -5.11 -12.26 13.94
C LEU A 8 -4.92 -11.86 12.47
N VAL A 9 -4.45 -10.64 12.22
CA VAL A 9 -4.05 -10.20 10.87
C VAL A 9 -2.60 -10.64 10.67
N SER A 10 -2.38 -11.64 9.81
CA SER A 10 -1.04 -11.98 9.34
C SER A 10 -0.68 -11.07 8.19
N LEU A 11 0.35 -10.24 8.36
CA LEU A 11 0.95 -9.46 7.28
C LEU A 11 1.87 -10.41 6.49
N ASP A 12 1.30 -11.30 5.68
CA ASP A 12 2.04 -12.30 4.88
C ASP A 12 2.87 -11.64 3.76
N GLY A 13 3.85 -10.81 4.13
CA GLY A 13 4.76 -10.10 3.24
C GLY A 13 4.17 -8.91 2.49
N GLN A 14 2.91 -8.55 2.74
CA GLN A 14 2.28 -7.34 2.20
C GLN A 14 2.19 -6.27 3.30
N PRO A 15 2.60 -5.02 3.01
CA PRO A 15 2.47 -3.94 3.97
C PRO A 15 0.97 -3.65 4.23
N PRO A 16 0.54 -3.48 5.49
CA PRO A 16 -0.84 -3.13 5.79
C PRO A 16 -1.17 -1.74 5.20
N ALA A 17 -2.30 -1.60 4.53
CA ALA A 17 -2.83 -0.28 4.21
C ALA A 17 -3.42 0.33 5.50
N VAL A 18 -2.82 1.40 5.99
CA VAL A 18 -3.34 2.18 7.12
C VAL A 18 -3.76 3.54 6.61
N LEU A 19 -5.06 3.79 6.55
CA LEU A 19 -5.64 5.05 6.11
C LEU A 19 -6.23 5.78 7.31
N GLY A 20 -5.66 6.95 7.65
CA GLY A 20 -6.30 7.86 8.59
C GLY A 20 -7.40 8.62 7.86
N GLN A 21 -8.67 8.29 8.11
CA GLN A 21 -9.81 9.08 7.68
C GLN A 21 -10.60 9.50 8.92
N TYR A 22 -10.98 10.78 8.98
CA TYR A 22 -11.94 11.26 9.98
C TYR A 22 -13.34 11.18 9.36
N ASP A 23 -14.26 10.47 10.02
CA ASP A 23 -15.66 10.38 9.63
C ASP A 23 -16.53 11.08 10.69
N GLU A 24 -17.24 12.14 10.28
CA GLU A 24 -18.10 12.96 11.15
C GLU A 24 -19.35 12.22 11.66
N THR A 25 -19.75 11.13 11.00
CA THR A 25 -20.95 10.35 11.33
C THR A 25 -20.64 9.13 12.18
N GLU A 26 -19.47 8.52 12.00
CA GLU A 26 -19.07 7.30 12.71
C GLU A 26 -18.14 7.56 13.90
N CYS A 27 -17.49 8.73 13.98
CA CYS A 27 -16.49 9.08 15.01
C CYS A 27 -15.46 7.95 15.24
N TRP A 28 -14.28 8.02 14.61
CA TRP A 28 -13.15 7.10 14.82
C TRP A 28 -13.58 5.63 14.97
N ASN A 29 -14.04 5.07 13.86
CA ASN A 29 -14.64 3.75 13.75
C ASN A 29 -13.56 2.68 13.97
N GLY A 30 -13.44 2.25 15.24
CA GLY A 30 -12.58 1.17 15.73
C GLY A 30 -12.99 -0.23 15.25
N TRP A 31 -13.36 -0.37 13.97
CA TRP A 31 -13.96 -1.58 13.42
C TRP A 31 -12.97 -2.73 13.23
N LEU A 32 -11.67 -2.47 13.25
CA LEU A 32 -10.67 -3.54 13.18
C LEU A 32 -9.64 -3.56 14.30
N CYS A 33 -9.39 -2.44 15.00
CA CYS A 33 -8.40 -2.27 16.09
C CYS A 33 -7.51 -3.51 16.32
N PRO A 34 -6.63 -3.82 15.35
CA PRO A 34 -6.02 -5.13 15.30
C PRO A 34 -5.08 -5.26 16.48
N TRP A 35 -5.03 -6.47 17.02
CA TRP A 35 -4.02 -6.85 17.99
C TRP A 35 -2.76 -7.21 17.22
N LEU A 36 -1.74 -6.36 17.34
CA LEU A 36 -0.48 -6.44 16.61
C LEU A 36 0.65 -6.92 17.52
N ASP A 37 1.56 -7.73 17.01
CA ASP A 37 2.81 -8.02 17.72
C ASP A 37 3.73 -6.77 17.73
N PRO A 38 4.76 -6.71 18.59
CA PRO A 38 5.64 -5.54 18.69
C PRO A 38 6.27 -5.09 17.37
N LEU A 39 6.63 -6.04 16.48
CA LEU A 39 7.27 -5.74 15.21
C LEU A 39 6.26 -5.13 14.24
N ALA A 40 5.05 -5.68 14.19
CA ALA A 40 3.95 -5.13 13.39
C ALA A 40 3.57 -3.71 13.83
N VAL A 41 3.55 -3.43 15.14
CA VAL A 41 3.31 -2.08 15.66
C VAL A 41 4.35 -1.08 15.13
N VAL A 42 5.63 -1.41 15.27
CA VAL A 42 6.72 -0.55 14.77
C VAL A 42 6.64 -0.36 13.26
N THR A 43 6.38 -1.44 12.50
CA THR A 43 6.23 -1.39 11.05
C THR A 43 5.13 -0.41 10.63
N VAL A 44 3.99 -0.45 11.31
CA VAL A 44 2.89 0.49 11.02
C VAL A 44 3.28 1.93 11.33
N ILE A 45 3.93 2.19 12.47
CA ILE A 45 4.36 3.55 12.84
C ILE A 45 5.38 4.09 11.82
N ASP A 46 6.36 3.28 11.43
CA ASP A 46 7.36 3.64 10.43
C ASP A 46 6.71 3.93 9.06
N MET A 47 5.69 3.15 8.68
CA MET A 47 4.91 3.40 7.46
C MET A 47 4.15 4.72 7.51
N LEU A 48 3.57 5.07 8.65
CA LEU A 48 2.87 6.35 8.83
C LEU A 48 3.85 7.52 8.68
N ASN A 49 5.02 7.43 9.30
CA ASN A 49 6.08 8.44 9.19
C ASN A 49 6.70 8.53 7.79
N GLY A 50 6.75 7.40 7.06
CA GLY A 50 7.37 7.31 5.74
C GLY A 50 6.48 7.75 4.58
N ASN A 51 5.18 7.98 4.81
CA ASN A 51 4.26 8.42 3.77
C ASN A 51 4.36 9.95 3.63
N PRO A 52 4.90 10.49 2.51
CA PRO A 52 4.95 11.94 2.29
C PRO A 52 3.52 12.46 2.12
N LYS A 53 2.89 12.87 3.22
CA LYS A 53 1.58 13.53 3.16
C LYS A 53 1.78 14.97 2.75
N ASP A 54 1.06 15.36 1.71
CA ASP A 54 0.88 16.76 1.35
C ASP A 54 0.30 17.52 2.58
N ASP A 55 0.99 18.56 2.99
CA ASP A 55 0.62 19.61 3.96
C ASP A 55 0.42 19.25 5.45
N PHE A 56 0.48 17.98 5.87
CA PHE A 56 0.43 17.61 7.29
C PHE A 56 1.59 16.69 7.68
N GLU A 57 2.59 17.26 8.37
CA GLU A 57 3.72 16.55 8.97
C GLU A 57 3.23 15.72 10.18
N LEU A 58 2.52 14.62 9.91
CA LEU A 58 2.22 13.63 10.93
C LEU A 58 3.49 12.84 11.21
N GLU A 59 4.21 13.23 12.26
CA GLU A 59 5.37 12.51 12.77
C GLU A 59 5.01 11.85 14.11
N TYR A 60 5.14 10.53 14.17
CA TYR A 60 4.99 9.75 15.39
C TYR A 60 6.36 9.31 15.91
N ARG A 61 6.62 9.55 17.19
CA ARG A 61 7.75 8.99 17.93
C ARG A 61 7.27 7.88 18.85
N TYR A 62 8.05 6.83 19.00
CA TYR A 62 7.71 5.72 19.89
C TYR A 62 8.87 5.32 20.82
N GLU A 63 8.54 4.94 22.05
CA GLU A 63 9.50 4.50 23.06
C GLU A 63 8.99 3.25 23.79
N TRP A 64 9.80 2.20 23.84
CA TRP A 64 9.52 0.99 24.60
C TRP A 64 9.97 1.16 26.05
N GLN A 65 9.07 0.87 26.99
CA GLN A 65 9.33 0.87 28.42
C GLN A 65 9.80 -0.50 28.91
N ASN A 66 10.45 -0.53 30.09
CA ASN A 66 11.00 -1.77 30.67
C ASN A 66 9.94 -2.83 31.01
N ASP A 67 8.69 -2.42 31.19
CA ASP A 67 7.55 -3.30 31.47
C ASP A 67 6.86 -3.81 30.19
N GLY A 68 7.37 -3.45 29.01
CA GLY A 68 6.80 -3.80 27.72
C GLY A 68 5.71 -2.84 27.24
N ALA A 69 5.40 -1.75 27.95
CA ALA A 69 4.52 -0.73 27.41
C ALA A 69 5.19 0.00 26.22
N LEU A 70 4.40 0.37 25.21
CA LEU A 70 4.83 1.30 24.16
C LEU A 70 4.23 2.67 24.42
N VAL A 71 5.08 3.69 24.52
CA VAL A 71 4.65 5.09 24.55
C VAL A 71 4.72 5.61 23.13
N LEU A 72 3.58 6.02 22.58
CA LEU A 72 3.43 6.62 21.27
C LEU A 72 3.14 8.11 21.42
N THR A 73 4.02 8.94 20.88
CA THR A 73 3.91 10.40 20.86
C THR A 73 3.60 10.86 19.45
N ASP A 74 2.42 11.44 19.26
CA ASP A 74 2.11 12.33 18.14
C ASP A 74 2.88 13.65 18.31
N CYS A 75 3.97 13.82 17.55
CA CYS A 75 4.88 14.96 17.67
C CYS A 75 4.21 16.28 17.27
N GLN A 76 3.11 16.25 16.50
CA GLN A 76 2.39 17.45 16.12
C GLN A 76 1.79 18.18 17.33
N TYR A 77 1.42 17.44 18.37
CA TYR A 77 0.70 17.95 19.54
C TYR A 77 1.53 17.90 20.83
N GLU A 78 2.83 17.55 20.77
CA GLU A 78 3.63 17.31 21.99
C GLU A 78 3.81 18.56 22.87
N ASP A 79 3.69 19.75 22.28
CA ASP A 79 3.78 21.04 22.96
C ASP A 79 2.41 21.62 23.38
N ASP A 80 1.30 20.94 23.06
CA ASP A 80 -0.05 21.42 23.40
C ASP A 80 -0.34 21.23 24.91
N ASP A 81 -0.98 22.23 25.52
CA ASP A 81 -1.35 22.17 26.93
C ASP A 81 -2.35 21.04 27.20
N GLY A 82 -2.00 20.14 28.12
CA GLY A 82 -2.80 18.97 28.46
C GLY A 82 -2.66 17.78 27.51
N TYR A 83 -1.71 17.82 26.56
CA TYR A 83 -1.37 16.66 25.76
C TYR A 83 -0.75 15.55 26.62
N GLU A 84 -1.21 14.31 26.44
CA GLU A 84 -0.66 13.11 27.04
C GLU A 84 -0.33 12.09 25.94
N PRO A 85 0.92 11.58 25.85
CA PRO A 85 1.26 10.52 24.91
C PRO A 85 0.38 9.28 25.12
N GLN A 86 0.07 8.58 24.03
CA GLN A 86 -0.69 7.34 24.10
C GLN A 86 0.19 6.22 24.66
N VAL A 87 -0.28 5.56 25.72
CA VAL A 87 0.40 4.39 26.30
C VAL A 87 -0.33 3.12 25.89
N LEU A 88 0.34 2.29 25.10
CA LEU A 88 -0.16 0.99 24.65
C LEU A 88 0.40 -0.11 25.54
N LEU A 89 -0.51 -0.85 26.18
CA LEU A 89 -0.16 -2.00 27.00
C LEU A 89 -0.36 -3.28 26.19
N PRO A 90 0.56 -4.26 26.30
CA PRO A 90 0.33 -5.57 25.71
C PRO A 90 -0.78 -6.31 26.46
N ASP A 91 -1.53 -7.15 25.74
CA ASP A 91 -2.44 -8.11 26.36
C ASP A 91 -1.68 -9.32 26.95
N ALA A 92 -2.45 -10.32 27.41
CA ALA A 92 -1.90 -11.57 27.94
C ALA A 92 -1.09 -12.39 26.92
N HIS A 93 -1.15 -12.04 25.62
CA HIS A 93 -0.43 -12.68 24.53
C HIS A 93 0.74 -11.83 24.01
N GLY A 94 0.99 -10.65 24.57
CA GLY A 94 2.04 -9.75 24.11
C GLY A 94 1.64 -8.94 22.88
N LEU A 95 0.35 -8.81 22.59
CA LEU A 95 -0.17 -8.06 21.45
C LEU A 95 -0.67 -6.67 21.88
N TYR A 96 -0.58 -5.69 21.00
CA TYR A 96 -0.92 -4.29 21.25
C TYR A 96 -2.09 -3.86 20.38
N GLN A 97 -2.99 -3.06 20.94
CA GLN A 97 -4.02 -2.36 20.17
C GLN A 97 -3.53 -0.98 19.75
N LEU A 98 -2.96 -0.90 18.55
CA LEU A 98 -2.52 0.37 17.98
C LEU A 98 -3.73 1.15 17.42
N GLY A 99 -3.86 2.43 17.75
CA GLY A 99 -4.90 3.29 17.17
C GLY A 99 -6.33 3.03 17.66
N ALA A 100 -6.51 2.34 18.79
CA ALA A 100 -7.84 1.94 19.28
C ALA A 100 -8.81 3.10 19.55
N GLU A 101 -8.28 4.29 19.79
CA GLU A 101 -9.06 5.47 20.17
C GLU A 101 -9.11 6.54 19.07
N SER A 102 -8.35 6.37 17.99
CA SER A 102 -8.04 7.47 17.09
C SER A 102 -7.74 7.04 15.66
N TRP A 103 -7.91 5.77 15.28
CA TRP A 103 -7.52 5.30 13.94
C TRP A 103 -8.67 4.52 13.31
N ILE A 104 -8.97 4.83 12.05
CA ILE A 104 -9.81 3.94 11.23
C ILE A 104 -8.88 2.89 10.64
N TRP A 105 -9.17 1.65 11.00
CA TRP A 105 -8.53 0.51 10.37
C TRP A 105 -9.47 -0.01 9.31
N SER A 106 -9.03 -0.03 8.05
CA SER A 106 -9.65 -0.82 7.00
C SER A 106 -8.70 -1.94 6.61
N ALA A 107 -9.11 -3.19 6.85
CA ALA A 107 -8.76 -4.25 5.94
C ALA A 107 -9.30 -3.74 4.62
N GLU A 108 -8.48 -3.56 3.60
CA GLU A 108 -9.05 -3.39 2.28
C GLU A 108 -9.77 -4.70 1.90
N ALA A 109 -10.99 -4.83 2.41
CA ALA A 109 -12.03 -5.66 1.86
C ALA A 109 -12.88 -4.68 1.05
N ASP A 110 -12.81 -4.81 -0.27
CA ASP A 110 -13.64 -4.08 -1.23
C ASP A 110 -13.24 -2.65 -1.59
N ALA A 111 -11.94 -2.33 -1.67
CA ALA A 111 -11.58 -1.57 -2.87
C ALA A 111 -12.02 -2.49 -4.03
N PRO A 112 -12.98 -2.10 -4.89
CA PRO A 112 -13.35 -2.95 -6.01
C PRO A 112 -12.03 -3.30 -6.69
N SER A 113 -11.72 -4.60 -6.81
CA SER A 113 -10.53 -5.06 -7.53
C SER A 113 -10.45 -4.17 -8.76
N PRO A 114 -9.42 -3.31 -8.87
CA PRO A 114 -9.47 -2.21 -9.81
C PRO A 114 -9.83 -2.79 -11.16
N GLU A 115 -10.82 -2.22 -11.85
CA GLU A 115 -11.09 -2.70 -13.19
C GLU A 115 -9.77 -2.63 -13.96
N PRO A 116 -9.34 -3.72 -14.60
CA PRO A 116 -8.05 -3.74 -15.25
C PRO A 116 -8.01 -2.63 -16.28
N LEU A 117 -6.94 -1.82 -16.23
CA LEU A 117 -6.73 -0.73 -17.18
C LEU A 117 -6.60 -1.26 -18.61
N GLY A 118 -6.12 -2.51 -18.74
CA GLY A 118 -6.00 -3.21 -20.01
C GLY A 118 -5.33 -4.58 -19.87
N VAL A 119 -4.84 -5.08 -21.00
CA VAL A 119 -4.10 -6.34 -21.10
C VAL A 119 -2.71 -6.08 -21.67
N PHE A 120 -1.70 -6.67 -21.04
CA PHE A 120 -0.33 -6.65 -21.54
C PHE A 120 -0.14 -7.65 -22.68
N ARG A 121 0.58 -7.26 -23.73
CA ARG A 121 0.92 -8.06 -24.90
C ARG A 121 2.40 -7.98 -25.22
N SER A 122 3.10 -9.11 -25.25
CA SER A 122 4.54 -9.20 -25.52
C SER A 122 4.87 -9.03 -27.02
N ILE A 123 4.55 -7.87 -27.60
CA ILE A 123 4.76 -7.59 -29.03
C ILE A 123 6.21 -7.14 -29.28
N SER A 124 6.65 -6.17 -28.49
CA SER A 124 7.95 -5.50 -28.56
C SER A 124 8.89 -5.95 -27.45
N THR A 125 8.40 -6.06 -26.22
CA THR A 125 9.17 -6.60 -25.08
C THR A 125 9.19 -8.13 -25.17
N ARG A 126 10.36 -8.71 -25.46
CA ARG A 126 10.51 -10.15 -25.82
C ARG A 126 11.46 -10.93 -24.91
N ASP A 127 11.67 -10.48 -23.68
CA ASP A 127 12.32 -11.33 -22.68
C ASP A 127 11.38 -12.44 -22.18
N GLY A 128 11.94 -13.39 -21.42
CA GLY A 128 11.17 -14.54 -20.95
C GLY A 128 10.06 -14.19 -19.97
N GLU A 129 10.20 -13.10 -19.20
CA GLU A 129 9.18 -12.67 -18.25
C GLU A 129 8.02 -11.98 -18.97
N ALA A 130 8.32 -11.10 -19.93
CA ALA A 130 7.31 -10.52 -20.80
C ALA A 130 6.49 -11.60 -21.53
N GLN A 131 7.14 -12.64 -22.07
CA GLN A 131 6.40 -13.74 -22.71
C GLN A 131 5.50 -14.50 -21.74
N ARG A 132 5.93 -14.66 -20.47
CA ARG A 132 5.13 -15.31 -19.43
C ARG A 132 3.89 -14.52 -19.06
N ARG A 133 3.99 -13.18 -19.11
CA ARG A 133 2.92 -12.23 -18.76
C ARG A 133 1.97 -11.92 -19.93
N ASP A 134 2.22 -12.41 -21.14
CA ASP A 134 1.38 -12.11 -22.31
C ASP A 134 -0.09 -12.51 -22.07
N GLY A 135 -0.99 -11.52 -22.17
CA GLY A 135 -2.41 -11.71 -21.90
C GLY A 135 -2.84 -11.42 -20.46
N GLU A 136 -1.91 -11.16 -19.53
CA GLU A 136 -2.26 -10.77 -18.17
C GLU A 136 -2.83 -9.33 -18.11
N PRO A 137 -3.85 -9.09 -17.26
CA PRO A 137 -4.36 -7.75 -17.02
C PRO A 137 -3.37 -6.92 -16.20
N TYR A 138 -3.31 -5.61 -16.49
CA TYR A 138 -2.58 -4.64 -15.68
C TYR A 138 -3.54 -3.62 -15.04
N PHE A 139 -3.16 -3.12 -13.86
CA PHE A 139 -4.04 -2.36 -12.97
C PHE A 139 -3.50 -0.97 -12.62
N ALA A 140 -2.20 -0.76 -12.78
CA ALA A 140 -1.58 0.56 -12.70
C ALA A 140 -0.64 0.76 -13.90
N MET A 141 -0.44 2.03 -14.29
CA MET A 141 0.47 2.42 -15.35
C MET A 141 1.11 3.76 -14.98
N LYS A 142 2.44 3.83 -15.08
CA LYS A 142 3.23 5.05 -14.89
C LYS A 142 4.07 5.31 -16.14
N ARG A 143 4.05 6.54 -16.66
CA ARG A 143 4.91 6.93 -17.77
C ARG A 143 6.32 7.20 -17.24
N LEU A 144 7.34 6.63 -17.88
CA LEU A 144 8.69 6.66 -17.31
C LEU A 144 9.38 8.03 -17.42
N ASP A 145 8.92 8.97 -18.24
CA ASP A 145 9.54 10.32 -18.29
C ASP A 145 8.99 11.30 -17.24
N GLU A 146 8.01 10.87 -16.44
CA GLU A 146 7.49 11.63 -15.31
C GLU A 146 8.33 11.34 -14.06
N GLY A 147 9.27 12.25 -13.76
CA GLY A 147 10.00 12.28 -12.49
C GLY A 147 11.35 11.56 -12.46
N LEU A 148 11.98 11.33 -13.63
CA LEU A 148 13.35 10.81 -13.69
C LEU A 148 14.39 11.84 -13.29
N SER A 149 15.45 11.38 -12.62
CA SER A 149 16.65 12.18 -12.42
C SER A 149 17.38 12.39 -13.76
N THR A 150 18.20 13.42 -13.87
CA THR A 150 18.99 13.71 -15.09
C THR A 150 19.90 12.55 -15.54
N ASP A 151 20.31 11.68 -14.62
CA ASP A 151 21.10 10.48 -14.97
C ASP A 151 20.23 9.38 -15.59
N ASP A 152 18.97 9.30 -15.18
CA ASP A 152 17.99 8.37 -15.74
C ASP A 152 17.46 8.85 -17.10
N GLU A 153 17.47 10.16 -17.37
CA GLU A 153 17.11 10.71 -18.69
C GLU A 153 18.01 10.17 -19.81
N ALA A 154 19.32 10.03 -19.57
CA ALA A 154 20.24 9.49 -20.57
C ALA A 154 19.98 7.99 -20.84
N TYR A 155 19.61 7.24 -19.79
CA TYR A 155 19.24 5.83 -19.91
C TYR A 155 17.88 5.66 -20.61
N ALA A 156 16.88 6.46 -20.22
CA ALA A 156 15.58 6.52 -20.87
C ALA A 156 15.71 6.94 -22.33
N ALA A 157 16.51 7.95 -22.67
CA ALA A 157 16.77 8.36 -24.05
C ALA A 157 17.41 7.25 -24.89
N LYS A 158 18.33 6.47 -24.31
CA LYS A 158 18.94 5.32 -24.97
C LYS A 158 17.92 4.20 -25.24
N LEU A 159 16.95 4.01 -24.35
CA LEU A 159 15.87 3.04 -24.54
C LEU A 159 14.78 3.55 -25.49
N MET A 160 14.39 4.82 -25.39
CA MET A 160 13.38 5.49 -26.24
C MET A 160 13.85 5.67 -27.69
N GLY A 161 15.17 5.83 -27.91
CA GLY A 161 15.78 5.83 -29.25
C GLY A 161 15.56 4.53 -30.04
N ARG A 162 15.03 3.48 -29.40
CA ARG A 162 14.64 2.20 -30.03
C ARG A 162 13.13 2.08 -30.29
N GLY A 163 12.40 3.20 -30.35
CA GLY A 163 11.10 3.28 -31.01
C GLY A 163 9.88 3.09 -30.11
N GLY A 164 9.71 3.96 -29.11
CA GLY A 164 8.41 4.11 -28.43
C GLY A 164 8.52 4.71 -27.03
N GLU A 165 7.37 5.18 -26.53
CA GLU A 165 7.17 5.57 -25.14
C GLU A 165 7.30 4.37 -24.21
N LEU A 166 7.88 4.59 -23.03
CA LEU A 166 8.07 3.59 -21.99
C LEU A 166 7.15 3.84 -20.81
N TYR A 167 6.62 2.76 -20.28
CA TYR A 167 5.73 2.74 -19.13
C TYR A 167 6.18 1.66 -18.15
N GLU A 168 5.95 1.86 -16.86
CA GLU A 168 5.91 0.78 -15.88
C GLU A 168 4.43 0.41 -15.67
N VAL A 169 4.11 -0.87 -15.76
CA VAL A 169 2.76 -1.37 -15.46
C VAL A 169 2.79 -2.35 -14.30
N GLN A 170 1.75 -2.30 -13.46
CA GLN A 170 1.58 -3.21 -12.34
C GLN A 170 0.54 -4.28 -12.64
N PHE A 171 0.88 -5.55 -12.39
CA PHE A 171 -0.03 -6.69 -12.52
C PHE A 171 -0.79 -6.96 -11.21
N GLY A 172 -1.74 -7.89 -11.26
CA GLY A 172 -2.59 -8.22 -10.10
C GLY A 172 -1.85 -8.87 -8.92
N ASP A 173 -0.59 -9.30 -9.11
CA ASP A 173 0.30 -9.78 -8.06
C ASP A 173 1.19 -8.67 -7.46
N GLY A 174 0.96 -7.41 -7.86
CA GLY A 174 1.71 -6.25 -7.39
C GLY A 174 3.05 -6.03 -8.07
N VAL A 175 3.48 -6.92 -8.97
CA VAL A 175 4.76 -6.80 -9.68
C VAL A 175 4.70 -5.70 -10.74
N TRP A 176 5.71 -4.84 -10.76
CA TRP A 176 5.90 -3.81 -11.79
C TRP A 176 6.82 -4.31 -12.90
N MET A 177 6.48 -3.98 -14.14
CA MET A 177 7.28 -4.33 -15.31
C MET A 177 7.40 -3.15 -16.26
N LEU A 178 8.63 -2.89 -16.71
CA LEU A 178 8.90 -1.91 -17.75
C LEU A 178 8.43 -2.46 -19.11
N THR A 179 7.65 -1.66 -19.82
CA THR A 179 6.99 -2.03 -21.07
C THR A 179 6.94 -0.85 -22.03
N ARG A 180 6.59 -1.14 -23.29
CA ARG A 180 6.34 -0.13 -24.32
C ARG A 180 4.84 0.05 -24.49
N VAL A 181 4.43 1.24 -24.93
CA VAL A 181 3.01 1.50 -25.24
C VAL A 181 2.43 0.52 -26.27
N ALA A 182 3.27 0.04 -27.21
CA ALA A 182 2.86 -0.94 -28.22
C ALA A 182 2.47 -2.31 -27.63
N ASP A 183 2.89 -2.59 -26.39
CA ASP A 183 2.60 -3.81 -25.65
C ASP A 183 1.34 -3.66 -24.76
N LEU A 184 0.67 -2.52 -24.79
CA LEU A 184 -0.48 -2.22 -23.92
C LEU A 184 -1.77 -2.09 -24.74
N VAL A 185 -2.77 -2.90 -24.39
CA VAL A 185 -4.11 -2.85 -24.99
C VAL A 185 -5.09 -2.36 -23.94
N ALA A 186 -5.56 -1.11 -24.09
CA ALA A 186 -6.53 -0.51 -23.16
C ALA A 186 -7.92 -1.18 -23.25
N GLY A 187 -8.61 -1.29 -22.11
CA GLY A 187 -10.04 -1.57 -22.07
C GLY A 187 -10.46 -3.04 -21.97
N THR A 188 -11.75 -3.21 -21.64
CA THR A 188 -12.37 -4.33 -20.93
C THR A 188 -11.99 -5.72 -21.42
N VAL A 189 -11.50 -6.53 -20.47
CA VAL A 189 -11.35 -7.97 -20.62
C VAL A 189 -12.70 -8.55 -21.06
N SER A 190 -12.87 -8.81 -22.36
CA SER A 190 -13.92 -9.71 -22.80
C SER A 190 -13.66 -11.05 -22.12
N PRO A 191 -14.64 -11.64 -21.41
CA PRO A 191 -14.44 -12.93 -20.76
C PRO A 191 -13.93 -13.91 -21.81
N ALA A 192 -12.78 -14.54 -21.49
CA ALA A 192 -12.08 -15.41 -22.39
C ALA A 192 -13.06 -16.42 -23.01
N ARG A 193 -13.08 -16.47 -24.35
CA ARG A 193 -13.85 -17.47 -25.09
C ARG A 193 -13.36 -18.85 -24.63
N PRO A 194 -14.23 -19.75 -24.14
CA PRO A 194 -13.78 -21.07 -23.69
C PRO A 194 -13.07 -21.78 -24.85
N ALA A 195 -11.94 -22.42 -24.53
CA ALA A 195 -11.20 -23.23 -25.48
C ALA A 195 -12.14 -24.24 -26.13
N GLN A 196 -12.28 -24.18 -27.46
CA GLN A 196 -12.98 -25.21 -28.20
C GLN A 196 -12.14 -26.48 -28.11
N SER A 197 -12.63 -27.45 -27.34
CA SER A 197 -12.17 -28.84 -27.29
C SER A 197 -12.62 -29.61 -28.52
#